data_AF-A0A536CYR9-F1
#
_entry.id   AF-A0A536CYR9-F1
#
_cell.length_a   1.000
_cell.length_b   1.000
_cell.length_c   1.000
_cell.angle_alpha   90.00
_cell.angle_beta   90.00
_cell.angle_gamma   90.00
#
_symmetry.space_group_name_H-M   'P 1'
#
loop_
_entity.id
_entity.type
_entity.pdbx_description
1 polymer ?
#
loop_
_entity_poly.entity_id
_entity_poly.type
_entity_poly.pdbx_seq_one_letter_code
_entity_poly.pdbx_strand_id
1 'polypeptide(L)'
;MSIALAILDALVFIAVVVPFILLVRHRGAIPALPAVDVPGALPSLSVIVPARNEATAIGRALASLLAQDYPGLEILAVDDRSTDGTGDVLRELAAANPSLRVLRIDDLPSGWLGKNHALWRGAQRATGTWLLFTDADVVFAPGTLRRTLAYALAERLDHLTLAPRLVSRSFMLGAFVAFFAYAFVALWGAYLANDPTSKRGVGV
;
A
#
# COMPACT_ATOMS: atom_id res chain seq x y z
N MET A 1 14.72 47.35 6.97
CA MET A 1 14.26 45.96 7.19
C MET A 1 14.63 45.57 8.61
N SER A 2 13.70 45.23 9.50
CA SER A 2 14.03 44.84 10.88
C SER A 2 14.76 43.49 10.87
N ILE A 3 15.71 43.28 11.80
CA ILE A 3 16.47 42.02 11.94
C ILE A 3 15.52 40.81 12.04
N ALA A 4 14.36 40.99 12.68
CA ALA A 4 13.32 39.96 12.78
C ALA A 4 12.77 39.50 11.42
N LEU A 5 12.57 40.40 10.46
CA LEU A 5 12.10 40.04 9.11
C LEU A 5 13.17 39.24 8.36
N ALA A 6 14.44 39.64 8.46
CA ALA A 6 15.54 38.92 7.82
C ALA A 6 15.72 37.49 8.40
N ILE A 7 15.53 37.31 9.71
CA ILE A 7 15.55 36.00 10.35
C ILE A 7 14.38 35.15 9.84
N LEU A 8 13.16 35.71 9.79
CA LEU A 8 11.99 35.01 9.28
C LEU A 8 12.19 34.56 7.82
N ASP A 9 12.68 35.45 6.97
CA ASP A 9 12.95 35.15 5.56
C ASP A 9 14.00 34.03 5.41
N ALA A 10 15.07 34.07 6.20
CA ALA A 10 16.08 33.02 6.20
C ALA A 10 15.53 31.67 6.66
N LEU A 11 14.66 31.66 7.69
CA LEU A 11 14.01 30.43 8.17
C LEU A 11 13.07 29.85 7.11
N VAL A 12 12.27 30.69 6.46
CA VAL A 12 11.39 30.26 5.35
C VAL A 12 12.22 29.73 4.18
N PHE A 13 13.30 30.41 3.81
CA PHE A 13 14.20 29.96 2.76
C PHE A 13 14.80 28.58 3.07
N ILE A 14 15.30 28.38 4.29
CA ILE A 14 15.83 27.08 4.73
C ILE A 14 14.73 26.01 4.72
N ALA A 15 13.54 26.32 5.23
CA ALA A 15 12.41 25.40 5.29
C ALA A 15 11.88 24.96 3.91
N VAL A 16 12.14 25.75 2.86
CA VAL A 16 11.76 25.41 1.48
C VAL A 16 12.92 24.76 0.72
N VAL A 17 14.11 25.38 0.76
CA VAL A 17 15.25 25.00 -0.10
C VAL A 17 15.91 23.71 0.36
N VAL A 18 16.07 23.50 1.68
CA VAL A 18 16.70 22.27 2.20
C VAL A 18 15.89 21.03 1.79
N PRO A 19 14.58 20.93 2.08
CA PRO A 19 13.83 19.76 1.64
C PRO A 19 13.75 19.66 0.10
N PHE A 20 13.82 20.78 -0.65
CA PHE A 20 13.83 20.73 -2.11
C PHE A 20 15.11 20.08 -2.65
N ILE A 21 16.27 20.43 -2.07
CA ILE A 21 17.54 19.79 -2.36
C ILE A 21 17.49 18.30 -2.00
N LEU A 22 16.91 17.94 -0.84
CA LEU A 22 16.76 16.54 -0.45
C LEU A 22 15.89 15.75 -1.44
N LEU A 23 14.79 16.32 -1.92
CA LEU A 23 13.96 15.70 -2.94
C LEU A 23 14.73 15.45 -4.23
N VAL A 24 15.44 16.47 -4.75
CA VAL A 24 16.18 16.33 -6.00
C VAL A 24 17.28 15.28 -5.85
N ARG A 25 17.99 15.27 -4.71
CA ARG A 25 19.04 14.30 -4.39
C ARG A 25 18.49 12.87 -4.25
N HIS A 26 17.31 12.72 -3.67
CA HIS A 26 16.69 11.44 -3.33
C HIS A 26 15.49 11.10 -4.22
N ARG A 27 15.37 11.70 -5.41
CA ARG A 27 14.26 11.44 -6.35
C ARG A 27 14.16 9.98 -6.81
N GLY A 28 15.26 9.22 -6.71
CA GLY A 28 15.32 7.78 -6.97
C GLY A 28 15.25 6.91 -5.72
N ALA A 29 14.90 7.48 -4.55
CA ALA A 29 14.87 6.76 -3.28
C ALA A 29 13.85 5.62 -3.23
N ILE A 30 12.79 5.72 -4.04
CA ILE A 30 11.82 4.66 -4.26
C ILE A 30 12.07 4.18 -5.69
N PRO A 31 12.98 3.22 -5.90
CA PRO A 31 13.25 2.70 -7.23
C PRO A 31 12.03 1.95 -7.76
N ALA A 32 11.90 1.90 -9.09
CA ALA A 32 10.98 0.97 -9.72
C ALA A 32 11.39 -0.47 -9.38
N LEU A 33 10.40 -1.36 -9.25
CA LEU A 33 10.67 -2.78 -9.01
C LEU A 33 11.51 -3.34 -10.16
N PRO A 34 12.73 -3.86 -9.89
CA PRO A 34 13.59 -4.40 -10.93
C PRO A 34 12.94 -5.59 -11.65
N ALA A 35 13.24 -5.74 -12.94
CA ALA A 35 12.90 -6.96 -13.66
C ALA A 35 13.83 -8.08 -13.16
N VAL A 36 13.24 -9.14 -12.62
CA VAL A 36 13.93 -10.36 -12.21
C VAL A 36 13.29 -11.57 -12.87
N ASP A 37 14.08 -12.62 -13.06
CA ASP A 37 13.56 -13.89 -13.56
C ASP A 37 12.58 -14.47 -12.54
N VAL A 38 11.38 -14.82 -13.01
CA VAL A 38 10.36 -15.40 -12.14
C VAL A 38 10.71 -16.87 -11.91
N PRO A 39 10.87 -17.32 -10.65
CA PRO A 39 11.13 -18.72 -10.35
C PRO A 39 10.03 -19.63 -10.90
N GLY A 40 10.40 -20.87 -11.26
CA GLY A 40 9.44 -21.87 -11.76
C GLY A 40 8.39 -22.28 -10.72
N ALA A 41 8.66 -22.10 -9.42
CA ALA A 41 7.73 -22.32 -8.33
C ALA A 41 7.64 -21.07 -7.45
N LEU A 42 6.43 -20.56 -7.25
CA LEU A 42 6.13 -19.43 -6.38
C LEU A 42 5.45 -19.94 -5.09
N PRO A 43 5.74 -19.32 -3.92
CA PRO A 43 5.07 -19.66 -2.68
C PRO A 43 3.61 -19.24 -2.70
N SER A 44 2.76 -19.86 -1.88
CA SER A 44 1.36 -19.43 -1.73
C SER A 44 1.29 -18.00 -1.15
N LEU A 45 0.31 -17.24 -1.62
CA LEU A 45 0.13 -15.83 -1.28
C LEU A 45 -1.31 -15.58 -0.86
N SER A 46 -1.49 -15.01 0.33
CA SER A 46 -2.79 -14.49 0.78
C SER A 46 -2.81 -12.98 0.71
N VAL A 47 -3.71 -12.44 -0.10
CA VAL A 47 -3.96 -11.00 -0.20
C VAL A 47 -5.12 -10.64 0.73
N ILE A 48 -4.88 -9.77 1.70
CA ILE A 48 -5.86 -9.36 2.70
C ILE A 48 -6.31 -7.93 2.36
N VAL A 49 -7.60 -7.79 2.10
CA VAL A 49 -8.22 -6.53 1.64
C VAL A 49 -9.26 -6.09 2.67
N PRO A 50 -8.96 -5.14 3.59
CA PRO A 50 -9.95 -4.61 4.50
C PRO A 50 -10.87 -3.65 3.76
N ALA A 51 -12.17 -3.72 4.04
CA ALA A 51 -13.17 -2.93 3.37
C ALA A 51 -14.18 -2.40 4.39
N ARG A 52 -14.46 -1.09 4.33
CA ARG A 52 -15.55 -0.48 5.09
C ARG A 52 -16.17 0.63 4.28
N ASN A 53 -17.40 0.43 3.83
CA ASN A 53 -18.13 1.38 2.99
C ASN A 53 -17.42 1.72 1.66
N GLU A 54 -16.98 0.68 0.94
CA GLU A 54 -16.20 0.73 -0.28
C GLU A 54 -16.96 0.22 -1.51
N ALA A 55 -18.30 0.25 -1.49
CA ALA A 55 -19.15 -0.34 -2.52
C ALA A 55 -18.81 0.13 -3.95
N THR A 56 -18.31 1.36 -4.09
CA THR A 56 -17.99 1.96 -5.40
C THR A 56 -16.60 1.59 -5.93
N ALA A 57 -15.66 1.18 -5.07
CA ALA A 57 -14.26 0.97 -5.43
C ALA A 57 -13.86 -0.51 -5.41
N ILE A 58 -14.40 -1.27 -4.44
CA ILE A 58 -13.93 -2.62 -4.12
C ILE A 58 -14.06 -3.62 -5.27
N GLY A 59 -15.13 -3.52 -6.06
CA GLY A 59 -15.33 -4.41 -7.19
C GLY A 59 -14.20 -4.32 -8.22
N ARG A 60 -13.73 -3.11 -8.51
CA ARG A 60 -12.60 -2.88 -9.44
C ARG A 60 -11.27 -3.36 -8.86
N ALA A 61 -11.04 -3.12 -7.57
CA ALA A 61 -9.81 -3.57 -6.90
C ALA A 61 -9.72 -5.10 -6.90
N LEU A 62 -10.77 -5.78 -6.45
CA LEU A 62 -10.82 -7.25 -6.42
C LEU A 62 -10.76 -7.87 -7.81
N ALA A 63 -11.43 -7.29 -8.81
CA ALA A 63 -11.32 -7.76 -10.19
C ALA A 63 -9.87 -7.72 -10.70
N SER A 64 -9.10 -6.69 -10.34
CA SER A 64 -7.68 -6.57 -10.73
C SER A 64 -6.77 -7.60 -10.05
N LEU A 65 -7.11 -7.99 -8.81
CA LEU A 65 -6.42 -9.04 -8.06
C LEU A 65 -6.78 -10.43 -8.59
N LEU A 66 -8.05 -10.69 -8.87
CA LEU A 66 -8.54 -11.93 -9.46
C LEU A 66 -7.97 -12.19 -10.87
N ALA A 67 -7.63 -11.12 -11.59
CA ALA A 67 -6.98 -11.21 -12.89
C ALA A 67 -5.46 -11.47 -12.82
N GLN A 68 -4.87 -11.55 -11.63
CA GLN A 68 -3.44 -11.85 -11.50
C GLN A 68 -3.15 -13.31 -11.83
N ASP A 69 -2.07 -13.53 -12.57
CA ASP A 69 -1.57 -14.84 -13.01
C ASP A 69 -0.70 -15.53 -11.94
N TYR A 70 -1.17 -15.54 -10.69
CA TYR A 70 -0.40 -16.04 -9.55
C TYR A 70 -0.90 -17.42 -9.08
N PRO A 71 -0.06 -18.48 -9.14
CA PRO A 71 -0.45 -19.81 -8.67
C PRO A 71 -0.58 -19.84 -7.14
N GLY A 72 -1.63 -20.48 -6.62
CA GLY A 72 -1.84 -20.56 -5.17
C GLY A 72 -2.21 -19.23 -4.50
N LEU A 73 -2.87 -18.34 -5.25
CA LEU A 73 -3.40 -17.08 -4.76
C LEU A 73 -4.70 -17.30 -3.96
N GLU A 74 -4.71 -16.80 -2.73
CA GLU A 74 -5.89 -16.62 -1.90
C GLU A 74 -6.15 -15.12 -1.75
N ILE A 75 -7.40 -14.69 -1.92
CA ILE A 75 -7.82 -13.32 -1.64
C ILE A 75 -8.83 -13.38 -0.50
N LEU A 76 -8.54 -12.66 0.58
CA LEU A 76 -9.41 -12.53 1.74
C LEU A 76 -9.88 -11.09 1.87
N ALA A 77 -11.10 -10.84 1.40
CA ALA A 77 -11.76 -9.56 1.62
C ALA A 77 -12.40 -9.55 3.02
N VAL A 78 -12.08 -8.53 3.81
CA VAL A 78 -12.59 -8.38 5.17
C VAL A 78 -13.56 -7.21 5.22
N ASP A 79 -14.86 -7.51 5.27
CA ASP A 79 -15.92 -6.52 5.43
C ASP A 79 -16.02 -6.07 6.90
N ASP A 80 -15.41 -4.93 7.21
CA ASP A 80 -15.36 -4.33 8.54
C ASP A 80 -16.57 -3.44 8.80
N ARG A 81 -17.71 -4.07 9.13
CA ARG A 81 -18.92 -3.39 9.58
C ARG A 81 -19.42 -2.35 8.57
N SER A 82 -19.33 -2.67 7.27
CA SER A 82 -19.96 -1.84 6.24
C SER A 82 -21.46 -1.77 6.46
N THR A 83 -22.02 -0.60 6.15
CA THR A 83 -23.45 -0.27 6.23
C THR A 83 -24.02 0.15 4.88
N ASP A 84 -23.19 0.14 3.84
CA ASP A 84 -23.58 0.35 2.44
C ASP A 84 -23.63 -0.99 1.68
N GLY A 85 -23.63 -0.93 0.34
CA GLY A 85 -23.63 -2.13 -0.52
C GLY A 85 -22.33 -2.93 -0.58
N THR A 86 -21.29 -2.60 0.22
CA THR A 86 -19.98 -3.29 0.15
C THR A 86 -20.11 -4.79 0.37
N GLY A 87 -20.86 -5.20 1.39
CA GLY A 87 -21.05 -6.61 1.71
C GLY A 87 -21.76 -7.40 0.60
N ASP A 88 -22.65 -6.75 -0.13
CA ASP A 88 -23.36 -7.36 -1.26
C ASP A 88 -22.44 -7.59 -2.46
N VAL A 89 -21.65 -6.58 -2.82
CA VAL A 89 -20.63 -6.69 -3.87
C VAL A 89 -19.64 -7.81 -3.55
N LEU A 90 -19.18 -7.89 -2.30
CA LEU A 90 -18.26 -8.93 -1.86
C LEU A 90 -18.83 -10.34 -1.99
N ARG A 91 -20.10 -10.52 -1.59
CA ARG A 91 -20.78 -11.82 -1.64
C ARG A 91 -20.98 -12.29 -3.09
N GLU A 92 -21.39 -11.38 -3.97
CA GLU A 92 -21.56 -11.67 -5.40
C GLU A 92 -20.24 -12.10 -6.04
N LEU A 93 -19.17 -11.34 -5.80
CA LEU A 93 -17.84 -11.68 -6.34
C LEU A 93 -17.32 -13.01 -5.80
N ALA A 94 -17.49 -13.29 -4.51
CA ALA A 94 -17.03 -14.54 -3.91
C ALA A 94 -17.79 -15.76 -4.43
N ALA A 95 -19.10 -15.61 -4.72
CA ALA A 95 -19.89 -16.69 -5.31
C ALA A 95 -19.39 -17.09 -6.71
N ALA A 96 -18.82 -16.14 -7.47
CA ALA A 96 -18.28 -16.38 -8.80
C ALA A 96 -16.79 -16.79 -8.81
N ASN A 97 -16.06 -16.61 -7.71
CA ASN A 97 -14.60 -16.74 -7.67
C ASN A 97 -14.13 -17.56 -6.46
N PRO A 98 -13.77 -18.85 -6.64
CA PRO A 98 -13.35 -19.73 -5.54
C PRO A 98 -12.09 -19.27 -4.78
N SER A 99 -11.23 -18.47 -5.41
CA SER A 99 -10.03 -17.89 -4.77
C SER A 99 -10.33 -16.67 -3.90
N LEU A 100 -11.55 -16.11 -3.95
CA LEU A 100 -12.00 -15.01 -3.10
C LEU A 100 -12.84 -15.52 -1.94
N ARG A 101 -12.37 -15.27 -0.73
CA ARG A 101 -13.08 -15.53 0.52
C ARG A 101 -13.47 -14.20 1.16
N VAL A 102 -14.64 -14.17 1.80
CA VAL A 102 -15.13 -12.97 2.50
C VAL A 102 -15.23 -13.27 3.98
N LEU A 103 -14.66 -12.37 4.79
CA LEU A 103 -14.80 -12.34 6.23
C LEU A 103 -15.61 -11.12 6.63
N ARG A 104 -16.79 -11.33 7.20
CA ARG A 104 -17.55 -10.27 7.86
C ARG A 104 -17.04 -10.07 9.29
N ILE A 105 -16.88 -8.82 9.69
CA ILE A 105 -16.69 -8.38 11.08
C ILE A 105 -17.91 -7.55 11.46
N ASP A 106 -18.53 -7.90 12.57
CA ASP A 106 -19.73 -7.20 13.07
C ASP A 106 -19.41 -6.28 14.27
N ASP A 107 -18.35 -6.57 15.01
CA ASP A 107 -17.96 -5.82 16.22
C ASP A 107 -16.48 -5.42 16.21
N LEU A 108 -16.18 -4.26 16.81
CA LEU A 108 -14.82 -3.80 17.06
C LEU A 108 -14.52 -3.84 18.56
N PRO A 109 -13.59 -4.70 19.01
CA PRO A 109 -13.20 -4.74 20.41
C PRO A 109 -12.62 -3.39 20.87
N SER A 110 -12.85 -3.06 22.15
CA SER A 110 -12.30 -1.83 22.74
C SER A 110 -10.77 -1.77 22.59
N GLY A 111 -10.24 -0.59 22.31
CA GLY A 111 -8.80 -0.34 22.12
C GLY A 111 -8.27 -0.64 20.71
N TRP A 112 -9.09 -1.17 19.80
CA TRP A 112 -8.67 -1.41 18.41
C TRP A 112 -9.03 -0.26 17.46
N LEU A 113 -8.17 -0.04 16.47
CA LEU A 113 -8.52 0.71 15.26
C LEU A 113 -9.17 -0.23 14.23
N GLY A 114 -10.20 0.24 13.53
CA GLY A 114 -11.01 -0.57 12.62
C GLY A 114 -10.20 -1.32 11.55
N LYS A 115 -9.45 -0.58 10.72
CA LYS A 115 -8.61 -1.16 9.66
C LYS A 115 -7.60 -2.16 10.22
N ASN A 116 -6.88 -1.81 11.28
CA ASN A 116 -5.90 -2.68 11.91
C ASN A 116 -6.53 -3.97 12.44
N HIS A 117 -7.72 -3.89 13.06
CA HIS A 117 -8.47 -5.06 13.50
C HIS A 117 -8.89 -5.92 12.30
N ALA A 118 -9.39 -5.32 11.22
CA ALA A 118 -9.77 -6.03 10.01
C ALA A 118 -8.59 -6.80 9.39
N LEU A 119 -7.44 -6.13 9.23
CA LEU A 119 -6.20 -6.74 8.75
C LEU A 119 -5.74 -7.87 9.66
N TRP A 120 -5.76 -7.68 10.99
CA TRP A 120 -5.38 -8.70 11.97
C TRP A 120 -6.30 -9.93 11.93
N ARG A 121 -7.62 -9.72 11.78
CA ARG A 121 -8.61 -10.79 11.63
C ARG A 121 -8.45 -11.55 10.33
N GLY A 122 -8.07 -10.83 9.27
CA GLY A 122 -7.72 -11.40 7.98
C GLY A 122 -6.46 -12.27 8.05
N ALA A 123 -5.38 -11.74 8.64
CA ALA A 123 -4.11 -12.45 8.78
C ALA A 123 -4.24 -13.79 9.51
N GLN A 124 -5.09 -13.87 10.55
CA GLN A 124 -5.35 -15.12 11.27
C GLN A 124 -6.08 -16.20 10.44
N ARG A 125 -6.73 -15.82 9.34
CA ARG A 125 -7.48 -16.73 8.46
C ARG A 125 -6.76 -17.01 7.14
N ALA A 126 -5.68 -16.29 6.89
CA ALA A 126 -4.84 -16.46 5.73
C ALA A 126 -4.06 -17.77 5.82
N THR A 127 -3.86 -18.42 4.66
CA THR A 127 -3.18 -19.72 4.55
C THR A 127 -1.90 -19.66 3.72
N GLY A 128 -1.64 -18.52 3.08
CA GLY A 128 -0.46 -18.25 2.29
C GLY A 128 0.81 -18.17 3.14
N THR A 129 1.93 -18.64 2.59
CA THR A 129 3.25 -18.45 3.20
C THR A 129 3.64 -16.97 3.21
N TRP A 130 3.20 -16.22 2.20
CA TRP A 130 3.33 -14.77 2.14
C TRP A 130 1.98 -14.09 2.34
N LEU A 131 2.00 -12.94 3.01
CA LEU A 131 0.84 -12.08 3.20
C LEU A 131 1.06 -10.75 2.48
N LEU A 132 0.07 -10.33 1.69
CA LEU A 132 0.00 -8.98 1.12
C LEU A 132 -1.17 -8.24 1.75
N PHE A 133 -0.89 -7.12 2.40
CA PHE A 133 -1.89 -6.18 2.87
C PHE A 133 -2.09 -5.08 1.83
N THR A 134 -3.32 -4.85 1.40
CA THR A 134 -3.66 -3.80 0.42
C THR A 134 -5.03 -3.22 0.71
N ASP A 135 -5.30 -2.02 0.19
CA ASP A 135 -6.57 -1.32 0.40
C ASP A 135 -7.62 -1.71 -0.64
N ALA A 136 -8.89 -1.50 -0.30
CA ALA A 136 -10.06 -1.86 -1.12
C ALA A 136 -10.23 -1.00 -2.39
N ASP A 137 -9.40 0.02 -2.60
CA ASP A 137 -9.43 0.91 -3.76
C ASP A 137 -8.18 0.79 -4.66
N VAL A 138 -7.25 -0.11 -4.31
CA VAL A 138 -5.99 -0.31 -5.04
C VAL A 138 -6.20 -1.25 -6.24
N VAL A 139 -5.71 -0.83 -7.40
CA VAL A 139 -5.78 -1.60 -8.65
C VAL A 139 -4.39 -2.12 -9.01
N PHE A 140 -4.29 -3.43 -9.22
CA PHE A 140 -3.03 -4.10 -9.55
C PHE A 140 -2.88 -4.23 -11.07
N ALA A 141 -1.71 -3.83 -11.59
CA ALA A 141 -1.35 -4.10 -12.97
C ALA A 141 -1.08 -5.61 -13.17
N PRO A 142 -1.25 -6.17 -14.39
CA PRO A 142 -0.94 -7.57 -14.66
C PRO A 142 0.49 -7.96 -14.24
N GLY A 143 0.66 -9.18 -13.74
CA GLY A 143 1.94 -9.74 -13.30
C GLY A 143 2.58 -9.06 -12.08
N THR A 144 1.87 -8.14 -11.40
CA THR A 144 2.44 -7.40 -10.26
C THR A 144 2.84 -8.35 -9.14
N LEU A 145 1.94 -9.25 -8.74
CA LEU A 145 2.20 -10.18 -7.64
C LEU A 145 3.40 -11.10 -7.93
N ARG A 146 3.48 -11.64 -9.16
CA ARG A 146 4.59 -12.51 -9.58
C ARG A 146 5.93 -11.78 -9.53
N ARG A 147 6.02 -10.58 -10.10
CA ARG A 147 7.26 -9.78 -10.11
C ARG A 147 7.70 -9.40 -8.70
N THR A 148 6.75 -9.01 -7.86
CA THR A 148 6.99 -8.64 -6.47
C THR A 148 7.58 -9.79 -5.68
N LEU A 149 6.96 -10.97 -5.74
CA LEU A 149 7.44 -12.14 -5.02
C LEU A 149 8.74 -12.69 -5.61
N ALA A 150 8.90 -12.67 -6.93
CA ALA A 150 10.17 -13.03 -7.56
C ALA A 150 11.32 -12.16 -7.03
N TYR A 151 11.12 -10.85 -6.95
CA TYR A 151 12.12 -9.93 -6.43
C TYR A 151 12.40 -10.19 -4.94
N ALA A 152 11.36 -10.35 -4.12
CA ALA A 152 11.53 -10.65 -2.70
C ALA A 152 12.33 -11.94 -2.46
N LEU A 153 12.07 -12.99 -3.26
CA LEU A 153 12.79 -14.26 -3.17
C LEU A 153 14.25 -14.14 -3.65
N ALA A 154 14.48 -13.45 -4.76
CA ALA A 154 15.83 -13.25 -5.32
C ALA A 154 16.75 -12.49 -4.34
N GLU A 155 16.22 -11.46 -3.70
CA GLU A 155 16.93 -10.64 -2.71
C GLU A 155 16.86 -11.24 -1.28
N ARG A 156 16.19 -12.38 -1.11
CA ARG A 156 15.99 -13.06 0.20
C ARG A 156 15.39 -12.13 1.27
N LEU A 157 14.39 -11.34 0.88
CA LEU A 157 13.70 -10.41 1.77
C LEU A 157 12.70 -11.16 2.65
N ASP A 158 12.54 -10.71 3.90
CA ASP A 158 11.44 -11.12 4.79
C ASP A 158 10.21 -10.20 4.65
N HIS A 159 10.42 -8.97 4.18
CA HIS A 159 9.38 -7.96 4.02
C HIS A 159 9.72 -7.03 2.85
N LEU A 160 8.70 -6.70 2.05
CA LEU A 160 8.81 -5.80 0.91
C LEU A 160 7.61 -4.86 0.88
N THR A 161 7.87 -3.56 0.85
CA THR A 161 6.85 -2.51 0.68
C THR A 161 6.89 -1.96 -0.73
N LEU A 162 5.75 -1.88 -1.39
CA LEU A 162 5.61 -1.24 -2.70
C LEU A 162 4.81 0.06 -2.57
N ALA A 163 5.36 1.15 -3.09
CA ALA A 163 4.60 2.39 -3.22
C ALA A 163 3.68 2.28 -4.46
N PRO A 164 2.35 2.45 -4.30
CA PRO A 164 1.47 2.49 -5.44
C PRO A 164 1.65 3.81 -6.21
N ARG A 165 1.33 3.77 -7.50
CA ARG A 165 1.15 5.01 -8.25
C ARG A 165 -0.13 5.70 -7.79
N LEU A 166 0.01 6.87 -7.19
CA LEU A 166 -1.14 7.70 -6.81
C LEU A 166 -1.75 8.37 -8.05
N VAL A 167 -3.04 8.12 -8.28
CA VAL A 167 -3.78 8.68 -9.41
C VAL A 167 -4.67 9.80 -8.91
N SER A 168 -4.35 11.04 -9.30
CA SER A 168 -5.18 12.21 -9.02
C SER A 168 -6.15 12.50 -10.17
N ARG A 169 -7.35 12.97 -9.84
CA ARG A 169 -8.39 13.39 -10.80
C ARG A 169 -8.31 14.86 -11.20
N SER A 170 -7.51 15.66 -10.49
CA SER A 170 -7.36 17.10 -10.79
C SER A 170 -5.93 17.57 -10.62
N PHE A 171 -5.60 18.68 -11.29
CA PHE A 171 -4.29 19.31 -11.18
C PHE A 171 -3.97 19.69 -9.74
N MET A 172 -4.89 20.36 -9.03
CA MET A 172 -4.67 20.81 -7.65
C MET A 172 -4.45 19.66 -6.69
N LEU A 173 -5.26 18.60 -6.79
CA LEU A 173 -5.06 17.39 -5.99
C LEU A 173 -3.75 16.69 -6.36
N GLY A 174 -3.35 16.73 -7.64
CA GLY A 174 -2.07 16.18 -8.09
C GLY A 174 -0.88 16.94 -7.51
N ALA A 175 -0.94 18.27 -7.50
CA ALA A 175 0.07 19.13 -6.89
C ALA A 175 0.18 18.89 -5.37
N PHE A 176 -0.96 18.74 -4.70
CA PHE A 176 -0.99 18.40 -3.27
C PHE A 176 -0.39 17.01 -2.99
N VAL A 177 -0.76 15.99 -3.76
CA VAL A 177 -0.19 14.64 -3.63
C VAL A 177 1.32 14.64 -3.88
N ALA A 178 1.78 15.39 -4.90
CA ALA A 178 3.21 15.54 -5.17
C ALA A 178 3.94 16.23 -4.02
N PHE A 179 3.35 17.25 -3.41
CA PHE A 179 3.88 17.89 -2.21
C PHE A 179 3.92 16.93 -1.00
N PHE A 180 2.90 16.09 -0.81
CA PHE A 180 2.91 15.07 0.24
C PHE A 180 3.99 14.02 0.01
N ALA A 181 4.11 13.50 -1.21
CA ALA A 181 5.19 12.57 -1.56
C ALA A 181 6.58 13.21 -1.35
N TYR A 182 6.70 14.49 -1.67
CA TYR A 182 7.89 15.29 -1.39
C TYR A 182 8.20 15.36 0.11
N ALA A 183 7.24 15.75 0.94
CA ALA A 183 7.41 15.81 2.39
C ALA A 183 7.73 14.44 2.98
N PHE A 184 7.09 13.38 2.47
CA PHE A 184 7.32 12.01 2.90
C PHE A 184 8.76 11.55 2.65
N VAL A 185 9.30 11.81 1.45
CA VAL A 185 10.70 11.46 1.13
C VAL A 185 11.68 12.36 1.89
N ALA A 186 11.50 13.68 1.82
CA ALA A 186 12.49 14.64 2.33
C ALA A 186 12.47 14.79 3.87
N LEU A 187 11.28 14.87 4.48
CA LEU A 187 11.14 15.12 5.92
C LEU A 187 11.07 13.83 6.72
N TRP A 188 10.35 12.81 6.22
CA TRP A 188 10.24 11.52 6.91
C TRP A 188 11.44 10.61 6.68
N GLY A 189 12.28 10.95 5.69
CA GLY A 189 13.50 10.20 5.41
C GLY A 189 13.22 8.82 4.80
N ALA A 190 12.18 8.69 3.97
CA ALA A 190 11.84 7.42 3.32
C ALA A 190 13.02 6.83 2.51
N TYR A 191 13.94 7.67 2.05
CA TYR A 191 15.18 7.25 1.38
C TYR A 191 16.16 6.47 2.27
N LEU A 192 15.96 6.48 3.58
CA LEU A 192 16.75 5.71 4.55
C LEU A 192 16.08 4.38 4.93
N ALA A 193 14.89 4.07 4.40
CA ALA A 193 14.13 2.89 4.80
C ALA A 193 14.84 1.55 4.47
N ASN A 194 15.70 1.56 3.45
CA ASN A 194 16.48 0.40 3.03
C ASN A 194 17.92 0.40 3.60
N ASP A 195 18.29 1.38 4.42
CA ASP A 195 19.59 1.41 5.09
C ASP A 195 19.51 0.61 6.40
N PRO A 196 20.23 -0.52 6.53
CA PRO A 196 20.15 -1.37 7.73
C PRO A 196 20.69 -0.69 8.99
N THR A 197 21.43 0.42 8.85
CA THR A 197 21.94 1.21 9.98
C THR A 197 21.00 2.34 10.41
N SER A 198 19.97 2.62 9.61
CA SER A 198 19.00 3.68 9.86
C SER A 198 17.99 3.27 10.93
N LYS A 199 17.63 4.22 11.81
CA LYS A 199 16.48 4.09 12.72
C LYS A 199 15.14 4.45 12.07
N ARG A 200 15.16 4.89 10.81
CA ARG A 200 13.96 5.26 10.05
C ARG A 200 13.53 4.09 9.19
N GLY A 201 12.26 3.71 9.28
CA GLY A 201 11.63 2.72 8.44
C GLY A 201 10.37 3.27 7.79
N VAL A 202 9.95 2.65 6.69
CA VAL A 202 8.69 2.93 6.00
C VAL A 202 7.99 1.60 5.74
N GLY A 203 6.77 1.47 6.22
CA GLY A 203 5.94 0.27 6.11
C GLY A 203 4.57 0.54 6.69
N VAL A 204 3.69 -0.46 6.59
CA VAL A 204 2.35 -0.47 7.20
C VAL A 204 2.42 -1.06 8.60
#